data_AF-A0A0J8BU24-F1
#
_entry.id   AF-A0A0J8BU24-F1
#
_cell.length_a   1.000
_cell.length_b   1.000
_cell.length_c   1.000
_cell.angle_alpha   90.00
_cell.angle_beta   90.00
_cell.angle_gamma   90.00
#
_symmetry.space_group_name_H-M   'P 1'
#
loop_
_entity.id
_entity.type
_entity.pdbx_description
1 polymer ?
#
loop_
_entity_poly.entity_id
_entity_poly.type
_entity_poly.pdbx_seq_one_letter_code
_entity_poly.pdbx_strand_id
1 'polypeptide(L)' 'MGTGMSGVDDSEEPPQPDDPVMATFRDWLDHALTCVHACRLEGVACLHSMRLSRRHREARRAARTTGQRST' A
#
# COMPACT_ATOMS: atom_id res chain seq x y z
N MET A 1 15.13 -45.56 -5.05
CA MET A 1 15.87 -44.40 -4.53
C MET A 1 16.06 -43.43 -5.69
N GLY A 2 15.55 -42.21 -5.58
CA GLY A 2 15.59 -41.22 -6.67
C GLY A 2 14.45 -40.22 -6.55
N THR A 3 14.42 -39.49 -5.43
CA THR A 3 13.57 -38.31 -5.23
C THR A 3 14.02 -37.20 -6.18
N GLY A 4 13.24 -36.92 -7.23
CA GLY A 4 13.38 -35.69 -8.01
C GLY A 4 12.96 -34.52 -7.13
N MET A 5 13.92 -33.72 -6.67
CA MET A 5 13.63 -32.51 -5.91
C MET A 5 13.00 -31.47 -6.81
N SER A 6 11.91 -30.93 -6.30
CA SER A 6 11.18 -29.76 -6.77
C SER A 6 12.14 -28.65 -7.22
N GLY A 7 12.05 -28.29 -8.49
CA GLY A 7 12.43 -26.95 -8.91
C GLY A 7 11.52 -25.99 -8.16
N VAL A 8 12.05 -25.34 -7.14
CA VAL A 8 11.47 -24.09 -6.65
C VAL A 8 11.71 -23.10 -7.78
N ASP A 9 10.67 -22.91 -8.57
CA ASP A 9 10.60 -21.79 -9.50
C ASP A 9 10.65 -20.54 -8.61
N ASP A 10 11.84 -19.97 -8.49
CA ASP A 10 12.08 -18.63 -7.99
C ASP A 10 11.48 -17.69 -9.06
N SER A 11 10.16 -17.70 -9.13
CA SER A 11 9.38 -16.72 -9.85
C SER A 11 9.53 -15.42 -9.06
N GLU A 12 10.66 -14.74 -9.27
CA GLU A 12 10.78 -13.32 -9.02
C GLU A 12 9.80 -12.65 -9.99
N GLU A 13 8.51 -12.67 -9.61
CA GLU A 13 7.46 -11.96 -10.30
C GLU A 13 7.93 -10.51 -10.39
N PRO A 14 8.11 -9.95 -11.60
CA PRO A 14 8.55 -8.57 -11.74
C PRO A 14 7.59 -7.72 -10.92
N PRO A 15 8.09 -6.78 -10.07
CA PRO A 15 7.24 -6.05 -9.15
C PRO A 15 6.10 -5.45 -9.96
N GLN A 16 4.90 -6.02 -9.80
CA GLN A 16 3.73 -5.53 -10.50
C GLN A 16 3.65 -4.04 -10.19
N PRO A 17 3.30 -3.19 -11.17
CA PRO A 17 3.21 -1.75 -10.92
C PRO A 17 2.31 -1.58 -9.71
N ASP A 18 2.91 -1.22 -8.57
CA ASP A 18 2.22 -1.26 -7.28
C ASP A 18 0.92 -0.52 -7.47
N ASP A 19 -0.22 -1.19 -7.23
CA ASP A 19 -1.52 -0.54 -7.29
C ASP A 19 -1.38 0.76 -6.48
N PRO A 20 -1.54 1.94 -7.09
CA PRO A 20 -1.27 3.21 -6.42
C PRO A 20 -2.15 3.38 -5.18
N VAL A 21 -3.29 2.69 -5.11
CA VAL A 21 -4.13 2.59 -3.92
C VAL A 21 -3.42 1.80 -2.81
N MET A 22 -2.82 0.66 -3.15
CA MET A 22 -2.07 -0.19 -2.20
C MET A 22 -0.76 0.48 -1.76
N ALA A 23 -0.02 1.13 -2.65
CA ALA A 23 1.18 1.89 -2.29
C ALA A 23 0.86 2.99 -1.26
N THR A 24 -0.15 3.83 -1.55
CA THR A 24 -0.58 4.89 -0.62
C THR A 24 -1.18 4.36 0.68
N PHE A 25 -1.74 3.15 0.67
CA PHE A 25 -2.22 2.49 1.88
C PHE A 25 -1.08 1.98 2.76
N ARG A 26 -0.05 1.35 2.16
CA ARG A 26 1.16 0.89 2.87
C ARG A 26 1.88 2.06 3.51
N ASP A 27 2.10 3.16 2.78
CA ASP A 27 2.70 4.39 3.32
C ASP A 27 1.93 4.92 4.54
N TRP A 28 0.59 4.91 4.46
CA TRP A 28 -0.26 5.34 5.57
C TRP A 28 -0.14 4.41 6.79
N LEU A 29 -0.06 3.09 6.59
CA LEU A 29 0.12 2.11 7.66
C LEU A 29 1.48 2.26 8.36
N ASP A 30 2.57 2.33 7.60
CA ASP A 30 3.92 2.51 8.16
C ASP A 30 4.00 3.79 8.99
N HIS A 31 3.41 4.87 8.49
CA HIS A 31 3.33 6.10 9.25
C HIS A 31 2.42 5.98 10.49
N ALA A 32 1.27 5.31 10.39
CA ALA A 32 0.38 5.13 11.53
C ALA A 32 1.06 4.34 12.67
N LEU A 33 1.81 3.28 12.34
CA LEU A 33 2.56 2.47 13.30
C LEU A 33 3.67 3.27 13.99
N THR A 34 4.40 4.11 13.25
CA THR A 34 5.47 4.96 13.82
C THR A 34 4.93 6.16 14.60
N CYS A 35 3.81 6.74 14.16
CA CYS A 35 3.25 7.97 14.72
C CYS A 35 2.38 7.75 15.98
N VAL A 36 1.93 6.51 16.24
CA VAL A 36 1.17 6.12 17.44
C VAL A 36 1.84 6.59 18.74
N HIS A 37 3.17 6.63 18.80
CA HIS A 37 3.86 7.06 20.01
C HIS A 37 3.89 8.58 20.20
N ALA A 38 3.94 9.37 19.12
CA ALA A 38 4.13 10.82 19.23
C ALA A 38 2.82 11.61 19.21
N CYS A 39 1.91 11.30 18.28
CA CYS A 39 0.69 12.11 18.11
C CYS A 39 -0.54 11.49 18.78
N ARG A 40 -0.62 10.16 18.82
CA ARG A 40 -1.80 9.47 19.38
C ARG A 40 -1.83 9.53 20.91
N LEU A 41 -0.67 9.49 21.57
CA LEU A 41 -0.59 9.66 23.03
C LEU A 41 -0.97 11.07 23.49
N GLU A 42 -0.62 12.08 22.70
CA GLU A 42 -0.98 13.48 22.91
C GLU A 42 -2.42 13.81 22.45
N GLY A 43 -3.14 12.85 21.86
CA GLY A 43 -4.49 13.06 21.34
C GLY A 43 -4.58 14.06 20.17
N VAL A 44 -3.45 14.37 19.52
CA VAL A 44 -3.38 15.34 18.43
C VAL A 44 -3.45 14.67 17.06
N ALA A 45 -4.11 15.33 16.11
CA ALA A 45 -4.16 14.85 14.72
C ALA A 45 -2.79 15.03 14.05
N CYS A 46 -2.18 13.92 13.61
CA CYS A 46 -0.93 13.99 12.87
C CYS A 46 -1.15 14.55 11.46
N LEU A 47 -0.53 15.71 11.18
CA LEU A 47 -0.60 16.35 9.86
C LEU A 47 -0.08 15.46 8.73
N HIS A 48 0.95 14.65 9.01
CA HIS A 48 1.51 13.74 8.02
C HIS A 48 0.54 12.58 7.71
N SER A 49 -0.07 11.97 8.74
CA SER A 49 -1.14 10.99 8.57
C SER A 49 -2.31 11.54 7.74
N MET A 50 -2.76 12.78 8.03
CA MET A 50 -3.83 13.43 7.26
C MET A 50 -3.47 13.62 5.78
N ARG A 51 -2.22 13.98 5.47
CA ARG A 51 -1.73 14.10 4.08
C ARG A 51 -1.70 12.75 3.38
N LEU A 52 -1.27 11.68 4.05
CA LEU A 52 -1.28 10.32 3.50
C LEU A 52 -2.71 9.82 3.24
N SER A 53 -3.64 10.04 4.16
CA SER A 53 -5.06 9.70 3.96
C SER A 53 -5.69 10.48 2.79
N ARG A 54 -5.23 11.70 2.50
CA ARG A 54 -5.66 12.47 1.33
C ARG A 54 -5.13 11.82 0.04
N ARG A 55 -3.84 11.51 -0.03
CA ARG A 55 -3.23 10.85 -1.20
C ARG A 55 -3.89 9.51 -1.52
N HIS A 56 -4.19 8.71 -0.49
CA HIS A 56 -4.90 7.44 -0.68
C HIS A 56 -6.32 7.63 -1.24
N ARG A 57 -7.05 8.65 -0.79
CA ARG A 57 -8.37 8.99 -1.35
C ARG A 57 -8.27 9.44 -2.82
N GLU A 58 -7.25 10.20 -3.16
CA GLU A 58 -6.98 10.63 -4.54
C GLU A 58 -6.64 9.43 -5.43
N ALA A 59 -5.77 8.52 -4.98
CA ALA A 59 -5.46 7.28 -5.68
C ALA A 59 -6.71 6.41 -5.92
N ARG A 60 -7.57 6.25 -4.91
CA ARG A 60 -8.84 5.51 -5.06
C ARG A 60 -9.79 6.17 -6.05
N ARG A 61 -9.83 7.50 -6.11
CA ARG A 61 -10.65 8.23 -7.09
C ARG A 61 -10.11 8.02 -8.49
N ALA A 62 -8.80 8.14 -8.69
CA ALA A 62 -8.15 7.91 -9.97
C ALA A 62 -8.40 6.47 -10.47
N ALA A 63 -8.24 5.47 -9.61
CA ALA A 63 -8.52 4.08 -9.96
C ALA A 63 -9.98 3.85 -10.38
N ARG A 64 -10.95 4.49 -9.69
CA ARG A 64 -12.37 4.43 -10.06
C ARG A 64 -12.66 5.07 -11.43
N THR A 65 -12.01 6.19 -11.75
CA THR A 65 -12.19 6.85 -13.04
C THR A 65 -11.54 6.07 -14.19
N THR A 66 -10.42 5.40 -13.94
CA THR A 66 -9.75 4.55 -14.94
C THR A 66 -10.54 3.28 -15.20
N GLY A 67 -11.11 2.64 -14.16
CA GLY A 67 -11.95 1.46 -14.32
C GLY A 67 -13.30 1.71 -15.01
N GLN A 68 -13.76 2.97 -15.08
CA GLN A 68 -15.00 3.36 -15.77
C GLN A 68 -14.82 3.65 -17.27
N ARG A 69 -13.58 3.60 -17.81
CA ARG A 69 -13.27 3.84 -19.22
C ARG A 69 -12.95 2.55 -19.99
N SER A 70 -13.59 1.45 -19.60
CA SER A 70 -13.40 0.12 -20.23
C SER A 70 -14.72 -0.57 -20.57
N THR A 71 -15.78 0.19 -20.84
CA THR A 71 -17.07 -0.29 -21.37
C THR A 71 -17.30 0.22 -22.77
#